data_AF-A0A258B2W0-F1
#
_entry.id   AF-A0A258B2W0-F1
#
_cell.length_a   1.000
_cell.length_b   1.000
_cell.length_c   1.000
_cell.angle_alpha   90.00
_cell.angle_beta   90.00
_cell.angle_gamma   90.00
#
_symmetry.space_group_name_H-M   'P 1'
#
loop_
_entity.id
_entity.type
_entity.pdbx_description
1 polymer ?
#
loop_
_entity_poly.entity_id
_entity_poly.type
_entity_poly.pdbx_seq_one_letter_code
_entity_poly.pdbx_strand_id
1 'polypeptide(L)'
;MTVVPFRSRHLHSTMLRPLAAAVLLLAAFVPISAQDAAAPQPDAKAQLEAAQKLVKQVSPGVFDLNGIQITATTRELRIPCSILHQKLPIEYALCYETGEKVHETILETKVKPIQIQLALLLANYQPATLGILEKLDPKAVRPYKAKDTEPKTPGANRLAIHVEWKDGDKTKNVPLSDFIQDIDKRKTPDDLDTWIFNGSFIDETGFAAEQTGSIISTYVDRAAIINSAAKGNERDDLWISMPANIPAEETQVTLIITPAK
;
A
#
# COMPACT_ATOMS: atom_id res chain seq x y z
N MET A 1 -17.15 -55.97 -41.14
CA MET A 1 -18.04 -55.25 -42.08
C MET A 1 -18.22 -53.83 -41.53
N THR A 2 -17.96 -52.72 -42.19
CA THR A 2 -17.37 -52.42 -43.51
C THR A 2 -16.98 -50.93 -43.44
N VAL A 3 -15.85 -50.56 -44.04
CA VAL A 3 -15.35 -49.19 -44.20
C VAL A 3 -16.13 -48.48 -45.32
N VAL A 4 -16.24 -47.13 -45.31
CA VAL A 4 -15.86 -46.19 -46.40
C VAL A 4 -16.49 -44.78 -46.20
N PRO A 5 -15.74 -43.68 -46.47
CA PRO A 5 -16.11 -42.27 -46.23
C PRO A 5 -16.52 -41.51 -47.50
N PHE A 6 -16.99 -40.25 -47.38
CA PHE A 6 -17.26 -39.36 -48.53
C PHE A 6 -17.46 -37.90 -48.06
N ARG A 7 -17.15 -36.80 -48.76
CA ARG A 7 -16.15 -36.36 -49.76
C ARG A 7 -16.40 -34.84 -49.92
N SER A 8 -15.38 -34.07 -50.30
CA SER A 8 -15.43 -32.63 -50.53
C SER A 8 -16.32 -32.19 -51.71
N ARG A 9 -16.73 -30.90 -51.73
CA ARG A 9 -17.04 -30.06 -52.92
C ARG A 9 -17.25 -28.61 -52.46
N HIS A 10 -16.33 -27.70 -52.75
CA HIS A 10 -16.25 -26.82 -53.94
C HIS A 10 -17.21 -25.61 -53.94
N LEU A 11 -16.61 -24.44 -53.77
CA LEU A 11 -17.16 -23.10 -54.03
C LEU A 11 -17.55 -22.95 -55.50
N HIS A 12 -18.70 -22.32 -55.77
CA HIS A 12 -18.97 -21.52 -56.96
C HIS A 12 -19.74 -20.26 -56.50
N SER A 13 -19.19 -19.06 -56.73
CA SER A 13 -19.94 -17.81 -56.68
C SER A 13 -19.98 -17.20 -58.07
N THR A 14 -21.18 -17.06 -58.61
CA THR A 14 -21.48 -16.51 -59.93
C THR A 14 -22.10 -15.13 -59.75
N MET A 15 -21.48 -14.11 -60.35
CA MET A 15 -22.03 -13.02 -61.21
C MET A 15 -23.46 -12.48 -60.89
N LEU A 16 -23.85 -11.20 -61.04
CA LEU A 16 -23.33 -10.01 -61.72
C LEU A 16 -24.30 -8.82 -61.40
N ARG A 17 -23.76 -7.59 -61.17
CA ARG A 17 -24.19 -6.26 -61.73
C ARG A 17 -25.61 -5.66 -61.42
N PRO A 18 -25.90 -4.37 -61.76
CA PRO A 18 -25.12 -3.12 -61.73
C PRO A 18 -25.91 -1.84 -61.30
N LEU A 19 -25.19 -0.70 -61.33
CA LEU A 19 -25.61 0.69 -61.66
C LEU A 19 -26.30 1.56 -60.58
N ALA A 20 -25.63 2.65 -60.16
CA ALA A 20 -25.95 4.02 -60.60
C ALA A 20 -25.05 5.11 -59.96
N ALA A 21 -24.40 5.87 -60.85
CA ALA A 21 -24.11 7.32 -60.87
C ALA A 21 -23.55 8.13 -59.67
N ALA A 22 -22.54 8.95 -60.03
CA ALA A 22 -22.14 10.27 -59.49
C ALA A 22 -21.44 10.27 -58.10
N VAL A 23 -20.43 11.09 -57.80
CA VAL A 23 -20.20 12.52 -58.05
C VAL A 23 -18.68 12.80 -57.99
N LEU A 24 -18.22 13.81 -58.76
CA LEU A 24 -16.86 14.38 -58.73
C LEU A 24 -16.40 14.70 -57.29
N LEU A 25 -15.23 14.17 -56.88
CA LEU A 25 -14.49 14.64 -55.71
C LEU A 25 -13.94 16.06 -56.00
N LEU A 26 -14.34 17.03 -55.19
CA LEU A 26 -13.56 18.25 -54.96
C LEU A 26 -13.01 18.19 -53.53
N ALA A 27 -11.68 18.08 -53.41
CA ALA A 27 -10.97 18.07 -52.15
C ALA A 27 -11.03 19.47 -51.52
N ALA A 28 -11.69 19.58 -50.37
CA ALA A 28 -11.44 20.66 -49.42
C ALA A 28 -10.53 20.09 -48.32
N PHE A 29 -9.23 20.35 -48.42
CA PHE A 29 -8.33 20.23 -47.28
C PHE A 29 -8.73 21.28 -46.26
N VAL A 30 -9.48 20.87 -45.24
CA VAL A 30 -9.64 21.66 -44.01
C VAL A 30 -8.43 21.31 -43.14
N PRO A 31 -7.52 22.25 -42.84
CA PRO A 31 -6.53 22.00 -41.81
C PRO A 31 -7.27 21.95 -40.47
N ILE A 32 -7.43 20.75 -39.92
CA ILE A 32 -7.76 20.58 -38.50
C ILE A 32 -6.51 21.01 -37.75
N SER A 33 -6.44 22.29 -37.39
CA SER A 33 -5.57 22.74 -36.31
C SER A 33 -6.27 22.34 -35.02
N ALA A 34 -6.14 21.07 -34.64
CA ALA A 34 -6.42 20.63 -33.28
C ALA A 34 -5.29 21.19 -32.42
N GLN A 35 -5.50 22.39 -31.91
CA GLN A 35 -4.73 22.93 -30.82
C GLN A 35 -5.13 22.08 -29.61
N ASP A 36 -4.33 21.04 -29.31
CA ASP A 36 -4.34 20.42 -27.99
C ASP A 36 -4.03 21.53 -26.99
N ALA A 37 -5.07 22.13 -26.43
CA ALA A 37 -4.95 23.02 -25.31
C ALA A 37 -4.48 22.16 -24.14
N ALA A 38 -3.16 22.10 -23.97
CA ALA A 38 -2.54 21.51 -22.80
C ALA A 38 -3.25 22.06 -21.57
N ALA A 39 -3.79 21.17 -20.73
CA ALA A 39 -4.38 21.56 -19.46
C ALA A 39 -3.41 22.50 -18.73
N PRO A 40 -3.90 23.60 -18.12
CA PRO A 40 -3.02 24.57 -17.48
C PRO A 40 -2.15 23.84 -16.46
N GLN A 41 -0.83 23.84 -16.68
CA GLN A 41 0.08 23.27 -15.71
C GLN A 41 -0.09 24.04 -14.39
N PRO A 42 -0.30 23.33 -13.28
CA PRO A 42 -0.49 23.98 -12.00
C PRO A 42 0.75 24.81 -11.64
N ASP A 43 0.52 26.04 -11.16
CA ASP A 43 1.58 26.95 -10.74
C ASP A 43 2.43 26.30 -9.63
N ALA A 44 3.67 25.95 -9.96
CA ALA A 44 4.60 25.30 -9.04
C ALA A 44 4.82 26.11 -7.75
N LYS A 45 4.70 27.44 -7.82
CA LYS A 45 4.80 28.30 -6.63
C LYS A 45 3.58 28.11 -5.73
N ALA A 46 2.38 28.15 -6.29
CA ALA A 46 1.14 27.89 -5.55
C ALA A 46 1.12 26.46 -4.95
N GLN A 47 1.65 25.47 -5.67
CA GLN A 47 1.79 24.10 -5.17
C GLN A 47 2.78 24.00 -4.02
N LEU A 48 3.93 24.68 -4.11
CA LEU A 48 4.92 24.70 -3.04
C LEU A 48 4.37 25.39 -1.78
N GLU A 49 3.68 26.52 -1.94
CA GLU A 49 3.02 27.23 -0.84
C GLU A 49 1.90 26.39 -0.21
N ALA A 50 1.12 25.66 -1.02
CA ALA A 50 0.12 24.73 -0.52
C ALA A 50 0.76 23.56 0.24
N ALA A 51 1.83 22.97 -0.28
CA ALA A 51 2.57 21.89 0.37
C ALA A 51 3.20 22.34 1.70
N GLN A 52 3.76 23.55 1.75
CA GLN A 52 4.31 24.12 2.99
C GLN A 52 3.25 24.35 4.06
N LYS A 53 2.00 24.65 3.67
CA LYS A 53 0.89 24.79 4.63
C LYS A 53 0.45 23.44 5.23
N LEU A 54 0.76 22.31 4.59
CA LEU A 54 0.45 20.97 5.10
C LEU A 54 1.36 20.56 6.27
N VAL A 55 2.59 21.08 6.31
CA VAL A 55 3.57 20.73 7.35
C VAL A 55 3.78 21.94 8.26
N LYS A 56 3.29 21.86 9.50
CA LYS A 56 3.40 22.95 10.48
C LYS A 56 4.44 22.59 11.52
N GLN A 57 5.43 23.45 11.73
CA GLN A 57 6.31 23.27 12.86
C GLN A 57 5.57 23.65 14.16
N VAL A 58 5.43 22.71 15.09
CA VAL A 58 4.70 22.92 16.36
C VAL A 58 5.65 23.21 17.53
N SER A 59 6.90 22.75 17.44
CA SER A 59 8.00 23.12 18.34
C SER A 59 9.35 22.93 17.62
N PRO A 60 10.49 23.37 18.19
CA PRO A 60 11.80 23.12 17.59
C PRO A 60 12.00 21.62 17.28
N GLY A 61 12.20 21.28 16.01
CA GLY A 61 12.39 19.89 15.55
C GLY A 61 11.15 18.99 15.52
N VAL A 62 9.95 19.49 15.86
CA VAL A 62 8.69 18.73 15.82
C VAL A 62 7.71 19.39 14.87
N PHE A 63 7.17 18.58 13.95
CA PHE A 63 6.26 19.01 12.90
C PHE A 63 4.94 18.24 12.98
N ASP A 64 3.86 18.89 12.61
CA ASP A 64 2.54 18.29 12.40
C ASP A 64 2.25 18.22 10.89
N LEU A 65 1.88 17.04 10.42
CA LEU A 65 1.34 16.79 9.09
C LEU A 65 -0.06 16.20 9.26
N ASN A 66 -1.07 17.09 9.32
CA ASN A 66 -2.48 16.73 9.45
C ASN A 66 -2.75 15.72 10.59
N GLY A 67 -2.18 15.97 11.77
CA GLY A 67 -2.33 15.11 12.94
C GLY A 67 -1.25 14.05 13.12
N ILE A 68 -0.39 13.82 12.11
CA ILE A 68 0.83 13.03 12.30
C ILE A 68 1.90 13.93 12.92
N GLN A 69 2.40 13.58 14.11
CA GLN A 69 3.57 14.26 14.67
C GLN A 69 4.86 13.63 14.16
N ILE A 70 5.79 14.46 13.71
CA ILE A 70 7.10 14.07 13.18
C ILE A 70 8.18 14.73 14.04
N THR A 71 8.98 13.93 14.75
CA THR A 71 10.15 14.42 15.47
C THR A 71 11.40 14.21 14.62
N ALA A 72 11.88 15.26 13.97
CA ALA A 72 12.92 15.17 12.95
C ALA A 72 14.27 14.64 13.48
N THR A 73 14.59 14.94 14.74
CA THR A 73 15.86 14.52 15.37
C THR A 73 15.93 13.02 15.62
N THR A 74 14.83 12.41 16.06
CA THR A 74 14.72 10.97 16.33
C THR A 74 14.13 10.18 15.17
N ARG A 75 13.58 10.89 14.17
CA ARG A 75 12.79 10.35 13.06
C ARG A 75 11.51 9.64 13.52
N GLU A 76 11.03 9.94 14.73
CA GLU A 76 9.81 9.36 15.27
C GLU A 76 8.56 9.93 14.56
N LEU A 77 7.65 9.04 14.17
CA LEU A 77 6.29 9.39 13.78
C LEU A 77 5.30 8.94 14.85
N ARG A 78 4.31 9.78 15.16
CA ARG A 78 3.15 9.42 15.99
C ARG A 78 1.88 9.63 15.18
N ILE A 79 1.14 8.54 14.96
CA ILE A 79 -0.05 8.52 14.10
C ILE A 79 -1.26 8.14 14.97
N PRO A 80 -2.34 8.94 14.98
CA PRO A 80 -3.56 8.59 15.70
C PRO A 80 -4.30 7.44 15.01
N CYS A 81 -4.70 6.44 15.80
CA CYS A 81 -5.44 5.26 15.34
C CYS A 81 -6.52 4.86 16.35
N SER A 82 -7.38 3.92 15.97
CA SER A 82 -8.30 3.20 16.86
C SER A 82 -8.10 1.69 16.71
N ILE A 83 -8.46 0.92 17.75
CA ILE A 83 -8.66 -0.53 17.60
C ILE A 83 -9.93 -0.74 16.79
N LEU A 84 -9.80 -1.42 15.65
CA LEU A 84 -10.93 -1.80 14.81
C LEU A 84 -11.45 -3.19 15.21
N HIS A 85 -10.58 -4.19 15.25
CA HIS A 85 -10.97 -5.56 15.56
C HIS A 85 -10.03 -6.23 16.57
N GLN A 86 -10.61 -6.90 17.58
CA GLN A 86 -9.82 -7.64 18.58
C GLN A 86 -9.60 -9.11 18.23
N LYS A 87 -10.52 -9.76 17.51
CA LYS A 87 -10.53 -11.22 17.31
C LYS A 87 -10.92 -11.61 15.89
N LEU A 88 -9.91 -11.83 15.05
CA LEU A 88 -10.08 -12.17 13.64
C LEU A 88 -8.82 -12.82 13.05
N PRO A 89 -8.94 -13.59 11.95
CA PRO A 89 -7.86 -13.75 10.99
C PRO A 89 -7.46 -12.39 10.42
N ILE A 90 -6.16 -12.14 10.30
CA ILE A 90 -5.64 -10.83 9.87
C ILE A 90 -4.73 -10.98 8.67
N GLU A 91 -4.88 -10.02 7.77
CA GLU A 91 -3.92 -9.74 6.71
C GLU A 91 -3.20 -8.39 6.95
N TYR A 92 -3.78 -7.52 7.79
CA TYR A 92 -3.26 -6.18 8.03
C TYR A 92 -3.25 -5.83 9.51
N ALA A 93 -2.25 -5.06 9.91
CA ALA A 93 -2.16 -4.49 11.24
C ALA A 93 -2.76 -3.08 11.30
N LEU A 94 -2.70 -2.31 10.20
CA LEU A 94 -3.28 -0.98 10.08
C LEU A 94 -3.81 -0.72 8.67
N CYS A 95 -5.01 -0.17 8.58
CA CYS A 95 -5.63 0.30 7.34
C CYS A 95 -6.25 1.68 7.50
N TYR A 96 -6.57 2.31 6.37
CA TYR A 96 -7.37 3.53 6.33
C TYR A 96 -8.85 3.19 6.61
N GLU A 97 -9.56 4.03 7.37
CA GLU A 97 -10.92 3.75 7.88
C GLU A 97 -11.96 3.48 6.77
N THR A 98 -11.73 3.95 5.54
CA THR A 98 -12.61 3.68 4.38
C THR A 98 -11.96 2.78 3.32
N GLY A 99 -10.89 2.07 3.67
CA GLY A 99 -10.20 1.13 2.79
C GLY A 99 -10.97 -0.18 2.60
N GLU A 100 -10.64 -0.93 1.55
CA GLU A 100 -11.24 -2.25 1.30
C GLU A 100 -10.70 -3.35 2.23
N LYS A 101 -9.71 -3.04 3.07
CA LYS A 101 -9.02 -4.02 3.93
C LYS A 101 -9.49 -4.02 5.39
N VAL A 102 -10.45 -3.16 5.74
CA VAL A 102 -10.91 -2.97 7.12
C VAL A 102 -11.37 -4.28 7.80
N HIS A 103 -11.97 -5.21 7.05
CA HIS A 103 -12.57 -6.44 7.59
C HIS A 103 -11.55 -7.49 8.10
N GLU A 104 -10.26 -7.28 7.85
CA GLU A 104 -9.16 -8.19 8.16
C GLU A 104 -7.99 -7.45 8.85
N THR A 105 -8.33 -6.34 9.53
CA THR A 105 -7.36 -5.41 10.13
C THR A 105 -7.57 -5.21 11.63
N ILE A 106 -6.47 -5.10 12.38
CA ILE A 106 -6.51 -4.80 13.83
C ILE A 106 -6.77 -3.32 14.13
N LEU A 107 -6.04 -2.41 13.47
CA LEU A 107 -6.11 -0.96 13.69
C LEU A 107 -6.67 -0.23 12.48
N GLU A 108 -7.36 0.87 12.71
CA GLU A 108 -7.71 1.82 11.66
C GLU A 108 -7.18 3.22 11.95
N THR A 109 -7.06 4.03 10.90
CA THR A 109 -6.75 5.45 11.03
C THR A 109 -7.53 6.29 10.03
N LYS A 110 -7.79 7.55 10.42
CA LYS A 110 -8.37 8.59 9.54
C LYS A 110 -7.30 9.31 8.73
N VAL A 111 -6.03 9.06 9.03
CA VAL A 111 -4.91 9.63 8.29
C VAL A 111 -4.80 8.93 6.94
N LYS A 112 -4.80 9.71 5.86
CA LYS A 112 -4.77 9.15 4.51
C LYS A 112 -3.43 8.43 4.23
N PRO A 113 -3.44 7.31 3.50
CA PRO A 113 -2.22 6.59 3.12
C PRO A 113 -1.13 7.49 2.53
N ILE A 114 -1.49 8.41 1.62
CA ILE A 114 -0.53 9.35 1.03
C ILE A 114 0.15 10.28 2.07
N GLN A 115 -0.54 10.60 3.16
CA GLN A 115 0.01 11.44 4.24
C GLN A 115 1.00 10.66 5.10
N ILE A 116 0.74 9.37 5.34
CA ILE A 116 1.67 8.47 6.04
C ILE A 116 2.93 8.24 5.20
N GLN A 117 2.76 7.99 3.90
CA GLN A 117 3.87 7.91 2.94
C GLN A 117 4.75 9.17 3.01
N LEU A 118 4.12 10.35 2.94
CA LEU A 118 4.83 11.63 3.00
C LEU A 118 5.54 11.82 4.35
N ALA A 119 4.90 11.47 5.48
CA ALA A 119 5.50 11.58 6.80
C ALA A 119 6.78 10.74 6.95
N LEU A 120 6.77 9.50 6.45
CA LEU A 120 7.94 8.62 6.43
C LEU A 120 9.08 9.22 5.60
N LEU A 121 8.77 9.75 4.42
CA LEU A 121 9.77 10.41 3.57
C LEU A 121 10.35 11.67 4.22
N LEU A 122 9.52 12.50 4.85
CA LEU A 122 9.95 13.70 5.59
C LEU A 122 10.80 13.37 6.82
N ALA A 123 10.53 12.24 7.48
CA ALA A 123 11.37 11.68 8.54
C ALA A 123 12.62 10.95 8.02
N ASN A 124 12.95 11.12 6.73
CA ASN A 124 14.15 10.58 6.09
C ASN A 124 14.22 9.04 6.09
N TYR A 125 13.08 8.35 6.07
CA TYR A 125 13.00 6.95 5.68
C TYR A 125 13.07 6.81 4.16
N GLN A 126 13.56 5.67 3.68
CA GLN A 126 13.75 5.42 2.26
C GLN A 126 13.01 4.14 1.86
N PRO A 127 12.10 4.20 0.86
CA PRO A 127 11.32 3.03 0.48
C PRO A 127 12.22 2.00 -0.22
N ALA A 128 12.12 0.76 0.20
CA ALA A 128 12.85 -0.37 -0.38
C ALA A 128 12.18 -1.70 -0.01
N THR A 129 12.35 -2.71 -0.86
CA THR A 129 11.74 -4.04 -0.66
C THR A 129 12.71 -5.05 -0.02
N LEU A 130 14.01 -4.72 0.05
CA LEU A 130 14.99 -5.53 0.77
C LEU A 130 14.56 -5.71 2.24
N GLY A 131 14.48 -6.97 2.68
CA GLY A 131 14.06 -7.35 4.03
C GLY A 131 12.69 -8.03 4.07
N ILE A 132 11.77 -7.73 3.14
CA ILE A 132 10.40 -8.29 3.17
C ILE A 132 10.46 -9.82 3.07
N LEU A 133 11.20 -10.34 2.08
CA LEU A 133 11.31 -11.77 1.80
C LEU A 133 12.63 -12.38 2.28
N GLU A 134 13.34 -11.72 3.20
CA GLU A 134 14.66 -12.19 3.68
C GLU A 134 14.59 -13.57 4.34
N LYS A 135 13.45 -13.89 4.97
CA LYS A 135 13.21 -15.16 5.67
C LYS A 135 12.35 -16.15 4.89
N LEU A 136 12.05 -15.87 3.63
CA LEU A 136 11.30 -16.78 2.76
C LEU A 136 12.06 -18.10 2.63
N ASP A 137 11.37 -19.24 2.72
CA ASP A 137 11.98 -20.54 2.45
C ASP A 137 12.58 -20.54 1.03
N PRO A 138 13.85 -20.90 0.82
CA PRO A 138 14.46 -20.96 -0.52
C PRO A 138 13.71 -21.84 -1.53
N LYS A 139 12.87 -22.77 -1.05
CA LYS A 139 12.03 -23.64 -1.88
C LYS A 139 10.64 -23.05 -2.14
N ALA A 140 10.23 -22.03 -1.40
CA ALA A 140 8.94 -21.37 -1.60
C ALA A 140 8.95 -20.53 -2.88
N VAL A 141 7.78 -20.43 -3.50
CA VAL A 141 7.57 -19.54 -4.65
C VAL A 141 7.51 -18.12 -4.12
N ARG A 142 8.33 -17.21 -4.68
CA ARG A 142 8.24 -15.79 -4.33
C ARG A 142 6.86 -15.24 -4.72
N PRO A 143 6.18 -14.48 -3.84
CA PRO A 143 4.92 -13.80 -4.17
C PRO A 143 5.02 -12.84 -5.36
N TYR A 144 6.22 -12.32 -5.61
CA TYR A 144 6.51 -11.47 -6.77
C TYR A 144 7.87 -11.80 -7.42
N LYS A 145 7.93 -11.64 -8.74
CA LYS A 145 9.12 -11.94 -9.57
C LYS A 145 10.19 -10.84 -9.55
N ALA A 146 9.79 -9.61 -9.20
CA ALA A 146 10.72 -8.48 -9.16
C ALA A 146 11.83 -8.75 -8.12
N LYS A 147 13.05 -8.35 -8.47
CA LYS A 147 14.17 -8.35 -7.53
C LYS A 147 13.91 -7.32 -6.44
N ASP A 148 14.37 -7.62 -5.22
CA ASP A 148 14.29 -6.67 -4.13
C ASP A 148 15.17 -5.44 -4.43
N THR A 149 14.67 -4.28 -4.04
CA THR A 149 15.31 -2.98 -4.15
C THR A 149 15.93 -2.62 -2.80
N GLU A 150 17.14 -2.07 -2.83
CA GLU A 150 17.83 -1.60 -1.62
C GLU A 150 17.56 -0.10 -1.39
N PRO A 151 17.51 0.36 -0.12
CA PRO A 151 17.51 1.79 0.15
C PRO A 151 18.88 2.39 -0.18
N LYS A 152 18.94 3.69 -0.49
CA LYS A 152 20.22 4.39 -0.74
C LYS A 152 21.13 4.38 0.49
N THR A 153 20.53 4.45 1.67
CA THR A 153 21.20 4.32 2.97
C THR A 153 20.83 2.97 3.57
N PRO A 154 21.81 2.08 3.83
CA PRO A 154 21.54 0.77 4.41
C PRO A 154 20.67 0.86 5.67
N GLY A 155 19.63 0.03 5.74
CA GLY A 155 18.69 0.00 6.86
C GLY A 155 17.68 1.16 6.93
N ALA A 156 17.73 2.16 6.04
CA ALA A 156 16.82 3.30 6.09
C ALA A 156 15.35 2.98 5.77
N ASN A 157 15.05 1.75 5.36
CA ASN A 157 13.70 1.22 5.18
C ASN A 157 13.20 0.40 6.38
N ARG A 158 14.03 0.19 7.42
CA ARG A 158 13.69 -0.64 8.58
C ARG A 158 13.02 0.19 9.68
N LEU A 159 11.88 -0.28 10.14
CA LEU A 159 11.03 0.40 11.12
C LEU A 159 10.81 -0.48 12.36
N ALA A 160 10.85 0.13 13.54
CA ALA A 160 10.24 -0.43 14.73
C ALA A 160 8.87 0.23 14.91
N ILE A 161 7.84 -0.55 15.23
CA ILE A 161 6.47 -0.05 15.35
C ILE A 161 5.88 -0.47 16.69
N HIS A 162 5.39 0.51 17.43
CA HIS A 162 4.75 0.33 18.72
C HIS A 162 3.33 0.90 18.72
N VAL A 163 2.51 0.44 19.66
CA VAL A 163 1.18 0.97 19.94
C VAL A 163 1.16 1.49 21.36
N GLU A 164 0.82 2.76 21.53
CA GLU A 164 0.70 3.43 22.82
C GLU A 164 -0.77 3.80 23.11
N TRP A 165 -1.24 3.55 24.33
CA TRP A 165 -2.58 3.94 24.77
C TRP A 165 -2.66 4.15 26.28
N LYS A 166 -3.78 4.71 26.72
CA LYS A 166 -4.12 4.85 28.15
C LYS A 166 -4.92 3.65 28.64
N ASP A 167 -4.45 3.02 29.71
CA ASP A 167 -5.13 1.96 30.45
C ASP A 167 -5.35 2.44 31.89
N GLY A 168 -6.50 3.10 32.10
CA GLY A 168 -6.72 3.94 33.27
C GLY A 168 -5.69 5.07 33.33
N ASP A 169 -5.00 5.20 34.47
CA ASP A 169 -3.97 6.22 34.68
C ASP A 169 -2.61 5.85 34.06
N LYS A 170 -2.43 4.59 33.63
CA LYS A 170 -1.16 4.10 33.09
C LYS A 170 -1.11 4.29 31.58
N THR A 171 0.04 4.72 31.07
CA THR A 171 0.34 4.59 29.63
C THR A 171 0.92 3.20 29.37
N LYS A 172 0.30 2.43 28.48
CA LYS A 172 0.88 1.22 27.91
C LYS A 172 1.54 1.56 26.59
N ASN A 173 2.65 0.90 26.30
CA ASN A 173 3.40 1.01 25.06
C ASN A 173 4.01 -0.37 24.78
N VAL A 174 3.56 -1.04 23.72
CA VAL A 174 4.01 -2.39 23.35
C VAL A 174 4.34 -2.46 21.86
N PRO A 175 5.23 -3.37 21.41
CA PRO A 175 5.45 -3.62 19.99
C PRO A 175 4.15 -3.98 19.29
N LEU A 176 3.96 -3.52 18.05
CA LEU A 176 2.78 -3.89 17.25
C LEU A 176 2.70 -5.41 17.02
N SER A 177 3.84 -6.10 16.99
CA SER A 177 3.90 -7.56 16.88
C SER A 177 3.26 -8.29 18.07
N ASP A 178 3.10 -7.64 19.22
CA ASP A 178 2.39 -8.23 20.36
C ASP A 178 0.88 -8.37 20.09
N PHE A 179 0.34 -7.66 19.10
CA PHE A 179 -1.08 -7.76 18.71
C PHE A 179 -1.32 -8.92 17.71
N ILE A 180 -0.27 -9.61 17.27
CA ILE A 180 -0.32 -10.63 16.22
C ILE A 180 0.08 -11.98 16.81
N GLN A 181 -0.52 -13.08 16.33
CA GLN A 181 -0.04 -14.42 16.65
C GLN A 181 -0.16 -15.37 15.46
N ASP A 182 0.70 -16.39 15.47
CA ASP A 182 0.63 -17.54 14.56
C ASP A 182 -0.62 -18.38 14.89
N ILE A 183 -1.39 -18.75 13.86
CA ILE A 183 -2.67 -19.47 14.00
C ILE A 183 -2.54 -20.83 14.67
N ASP A 184 -1.42 -21.53 14.46
CA ASP A 184 -1.17 -22.86 14.99
C ASP A 184 -0.49 -22.77 16.37
N LYS A 185 0.55 -21.94 16.49
CA LYS A 185 1.37 -21.84 17.70
C LYS A 185 0.70 -21.04 18.81
N ARG A 186 -0.23 -20.13 18.46
CA ARG A 186 -0.90 -19.21 19.39
C ARG A 186 0.09 -18.39 20.22
N LYS A 187 1.13 -17.90 19.54
CA LYS A 187 2.21 -17.08 20.11
C LYS A 187 2.52 -15.93 19.17
N THR A 188 2.94 -14.82 19.74
CA THR A 188 3.49 -13.70 18.99
C THR A 188 4.73 -14.15 18.20
N PRO A 189 4.95 -13.61 16.98
CA PRO A 189 6.16 -13.90 16.22
C PRO A 189 7.39 -13.43 16.99
N ASP A 190 8.33 -14.35 17.22
CA ASP A 190 9.60 -14.07 17.92
C ASP A 190 10.62 -13.36 17.01
N ASP A 191 10.30 -13.21 15.73
CA ASP A 191 11.16 -12.67 14.69
C ASP A 191 10.60 -11.39 14.03
N LEU A 192 9.54 -10.78 14.59
CA LEU A 192 8.95 -9.54 14.07
C LEU A 192 9.27 -8.34 14.97
N ASP A 193 10.54 -7.98 15.03
CA ASP A 193 11.03 -6.74 15.65
C ASP A 193 11.18 -5.60 14.64
N THR A 194 11.23 -5.94 13.35
CA THR A 194 11.50 -5.03 12.23
C THR A 194 10.42 -5.13 11.16
N TRP A 195 9.88 -3.99 10.78
CA TRP A 195 8.97 -3.81 9.66
C TRP A 195 9.68 -3.11 8.50
N ILE A 196 9.22 -3.35 7.27
CA ILE A 196 9.86 -2.84 6.06
C ILE A 196 8.99 -1.79 5.40
N PHE A 197 9.50 -0.57 5.33
CA PHE A 197 8.95 0.50 4.53
C PHE A 197 9.29 0.28 3.05
N ASN A 198 8.33 -0.23 2.28
CA ASN A 198 8.45 -0.35 0.82
C ASN A 198 7.79 0.81 0.07
N GLY A 199 6.90 1.55 0.73
CA GLY A 199 6.32 2.78 0.24
C GLY A 199 5.30 2.63 -0.88
N SER A 200 4.64 1.46 -1.00
CA SER A 200 3.64 1.15 -2.02
C SER A 200 4.15 1.43 -3.45
N PHE A 201 3.26 1.67 -4.42
CA PHE A 201 3.61 2.07 -5.78
C PHE A 201 2.57 3.01 -6.38
N ILE A 202 2.93 3.65 -7.50
CA ILE A 202 2.05 4.48 -8.31
C ILE A 202 1.92 3.80 -9.68
N ASP A 203 0.70 3.64 -10.15
CA ASP A 203 0.37 3.16 -11.49
C ASP A 203 -0.61 4.13 -12.19
N GLU A 204 -1.23 3.71 -13.30
CA GLU A 204 -2.20 4.50 -14.05
C GLU A 204 -3.46 4.90 -13.25
N THR A 205 -3.78 4.16 -12.19
CA THR A 205 -4.93 4.41 -11.31
C THR A 205 -4.58 5.33 -10.14
N GLY A 206 -3.27 5.53 -9.87
CA GLY A 206 -2.75 6.45 -8.88
C GLY A 206 -1.90 5.75 -7.82
N PHE A 207 -1.85 6.33 -6.62
CA PHE A 207 -1.12 5.74 -5.49
C PHE A 207 -1.90 4.53 -4.95
N ALA A 208 -1.35 3.32 -5.08
CA ALA A 208 -2.08 2.09 -4.81
C ALA A 208 -2.62 2.02 -3.37
N ALA A 209 -1.81 2.40 -2.37
CA ALA A 209 -2.25 2.43 -0.97
C ALA A 209 -3.42 3.39 -0.72
N GLU A 210 -3.52 4.51 -1.46
CA GLU A 210 -4.65 5.45 -1.31
C GLU A 210 -5.97 4.83 -1.82
N GLN A 211 -5.87 3.92 -2.79
CA GLN A 211 -7.02 3.24 -3.37
C GLN A 211 -7.47 2.06 -2.51
N THR A 212 -6.52 1.22 -2.06
CA THR A 212 -6.85 0.03 -1.27
C THR A 212 -7.05 0.35 0.22
N GLY A 213 -6.41 1.41 0.72
CA GLY A 213 -6.31 1.70 2.14
C GLY A 213 -5.30 0.83 2.89
N SER A 214 -4.47 0.04 2.19
CA SER A 214 -3.43 -0.83 2.78
C SER A 214 -2.28 0.01 3.35
N ILE A 215 -2.06 -0.01 4.67
CA ILE A 215 -0.96 0.75 5.31
C ILE A 215 0.11 -0.19 5.87
N ILE A 216 -0.23 -1.05 6.84
CA ILE A 216 0.71 -2.01 7.44
C ILE A 216 0.18 -3.43 7.24
N SER A 217 0.87 -4.21 6.41
CA SER A 217 0.48 -5.58 6.06
C SER A 217 1.25 -6.62 6.88
N THR A 218 0.56 -7.67 7.37
CA THR A 218 1.16 -8.81 8.07
C THR A 218 1.60 -9.92 7.12
N TYR A 219 0.94 -10.03 5.97
CA TYR A 219 1.41 -10.78 4.81
C TYR A 219 2.05 -9.85 3.77
N VAL A 220 2.65 -10.40 2.71
CA VAL A 220 3.32 -9.61 1.67
C VAL A 220 2.31 -8.99 0.72
N ASP A 221 2.05 -7.70 0.89
CA ASP A 221 1.25 -6.86 0.00
C ASP A 221 2.10 -5.68 -0.49
N ARG A 222 2.42 -5.66 -1.79
CA ARG A 222 3.20 -4.57 -2.39
C ARG A 222 2.42 -3.26 -2.50
N ALA A 223 1.09 -3.29 -2.44
CA ALA A 223 0.26 -2.09 -2.41
C ALA A 223 0.27 -1.44 -1.01
N ALA A 224 0.60 -2.18 0.05
CA ALA A 224 0.80 -1.61 1.38
C ALA A 224 2.05 -0.71 1.46
N ILE A 225 2.04 0.25 2.39
CA ILE A 225 3.15 1.18 2.64
C ILE A 225 4.28 0.47 3.40
N ILE A 226 3.91 -0.38 4.36
CA ILE A 226 4.80 -1.10 5.26
C ILE A 226 4.41 -2.58 5.26
N ASN A 227 5.41 -3.46 5.20
CA ASN A 227 5.23 -4.91 5.25
C ASN A 227 5.94 -5.53 6.45
N SER A 228 5.36 -6.58 7.01
CA SER A 228 5.99 -7.48 7.96
C SER A 228 7.23 -8.14 7.35
N ALA A 229 8.30 -8.34 8.14
CA ALA A 229 9.45 -9.17 7.80
C ALA A 229 9.47 -10.51 8.55
N ALA A 230 8.34 -10.89 9.16
CA ALA A 230 8.22 -12.16 9.86
C ALA A 230 8.31 -13.33 8.89
N LYS A 231 8.90 -14.44 9.33
CA LYS A 231 8.89 -15.68 8.57
C LYS A 231 7.44 -16.14 8.33
N GLY A 232 7.11 -16.48 7.09
CA GLY A 232 5.78 -16.92 6.71
C GLY A 232 4.85 -15.79 6.26
N ASN A 233 5.35 -14.55 6.13
CA ASN A 233 4.58 -13.43 5.58
C ASN A 233 4.11 -13.65 4.14
N GLU A 234 4.61 -14.65 3.41
CA GLU A 234 4.08 -15.04 2.11
C GLU A 234 2.72 -15.77 2.18
N ARG A 235 2.27 -16.13 3.38
CA ARG A 235 1.02 -16.85 3.63
C ARG A 235 -0.05 -15.89 4.15
N ASP A 236 -1.18 -15.83 3.45
CA ASP A 236 -2.38 -15.09 3.82
C ASP A 236 -3.16 -15.74 4.99
N ASP A 237 -2.94 -17.02 5.26
CA ASP A 237 -3.66 -17.79 6.28
C ASP A 237 -2.94 -17.96 7.63
N LEU A 238 -1.73 -17.40 7.78
CA LEU A 238 -0.85 -17.70 8.93
C LEU A 238 -1.18 -16.88 10.18
N TRP A 239 -1.62 -15.64 10.01
CA TRP A 239 -1.69 -14.67 11.09
C TRP A 239 -3.13 -14.45 11.56
N ILE A 240 -3.30 -14.37 12.88
CA ILE A 240 -4.54 -13.97 13.53
C ILE A 240 -4.20 -12.93 14.60
N SER A 241 -5.20 -12.19 15.08
CA SER A 241 -4.98 -11.27 16.20
C SER A 241 -4.67 -12.01 17.51
N MET A 242 -3.98 -11.34 18.44
CA MET A 242 -3.71 -11.77 19.82
C MET A 242 -4.61 -10.99 20.80
N PRO A 243 -5.87 -11.42 21.04
CA PRO A 243 -6.85 -10.59 21.76
C PRO A 243 -6.44 -10.23 23.19
N ALA A 244 -5.59 -11.06 23.82
CA ALA A 244 -5.10 -10.81 25.18
C ALA A 244 -4.26 -9.54 25.30
N ASN A 245 -3.66 -9.07 24.19
CA ASN A 245 -2.78 -7.91 24.17
C ASN A 245 -3.45 -6.67 23.56
N ILE A 246 -4.57 -6.83 22.86
CA ILE A 246 -5.25 -5.75 22.14
C ILE A 246 -6.28 -5.09 23.08
N PRO A 247 -6.26 -3.76 23.27
CA PRO A 247 -7.29 -3.08 24.05
C PRO A 247 -8.66 -3.17 23.39
N ALA A 248 -9.72 -2.78 24.09
CA ALA A 248 -11.10 -2.86 23.57
C ALA A 248 -11.24 -2.18 22.20
N GLU A 249 -12.12 -2.70 21.34
CA GLU A 249 -12.50 -2.03 20.08
C GLU A 249 -12.90 -0.57 20.35
N GLU A 250 -12.65 0.31 19.39
CA GLU A 250 -12.79 1.76 19.47
C GLU A 250 -11.81 2.49 20.42
N THR A 251 -10.97 1.75 21.16
CA THR A 251 -9.94 2.38 22.01
C THR A 251 -9.01 3.21 21.13
N GLN A 252 -8.87 4.49 21.47
CA GLN A 252 -7.95 5.38 20.79
C GLN A 252 -6.51 5.04 21.20
N VAL A 253 -5.67 4.83 20.19
CA VAL A 253 -4.27 4.49 20.35
C VAL A 253 -3.40 5.41 19.49
N THR A 254 -2.11 5.47 19.79
CA THR A 254 -1.11 6.12 18.95
C THR A 254 -0.18 5.06 18.41
N LEU A 255 -0.10 4.93 17.09
CA LEU A 255 0.94 4.16 16.44
C LEU A 255 2.23 4.98 16.44
N ILE A 256 3.32 4.42 16.95
CA ILE A 256 4.63 5.06 17.01
C ILE A 256 5.58 4.31 16.08
N ILE A 257 6.18 5.02 15.12
CA ILE A 257 7.17 4.48 14.21
C ILE A 257 8.52 5.12 14.51
N THR A 258 9.56 4.30 14.70
CA THR A 258 10.95 4.73 14.90
C THR A 258 11.91 3.91 14.04
N PRO A 259 13.17 4.35 13.84
CA PRO A 259 14.14 3.54 13.10
C PRO A 259 14.44 2.21 13.80
N ALA A 260 14.43 1.11 13.05
CA ALA A 260 14.93 -0.19 13.52
C ALA A 260 16.40 -0.40 13.11
N LYS A 261 17.03 -1.44 13.66
CA LYS A 261 18.44 -1.78 13.42
C LYS A 261 18.67 -2.54 12.11
#